data_AF-A0A2N5YJI8-F1
#
_entry.id   AF-A0A2N5YJI8-F1
#
_cell.length_a   1.000
_cell.length_b   1.000
_cell.length_c   1.000
_cell.angle_alpha   90.00
_cell.angle_beta   90.00
_cell.angle_gamma   90.00
#
_symmetry.space_group_name_H-M   'P 1'
#
loop_
_entity.id
_entity.type
_entity.pdbx_description
1 polymer ?
#
loop_
_entity_poly.entity_id
_entity_poly.type
_entity_poly.pdbx_seq_one_letter_code
_entity_poly.pdbx_strand_id
1 'polypeptide(L)'
;QHKSDNEIMKLLNESKKLQKQKELALQQELQQLKESYSQNVLDTCSRIIFEIADKYQLDISLSKSAIQKLTQYNWSTDKLEKLIENAVTIAMAGNMDQNTKIEIQDVDIITESINKKHKTTIEHSDKILRTKVFLDRYEQAALMAIRDELPLTGNNIGKYCSPPVSPAAISDSLKNHRKTIIHLLQENPNQWKTIRSKFRPVKNILASTADKKKAS
;
A
#
# COMPACT_ATOMS: atom_id res chain seq x y z
N GLN A 1 69.10 -1.79 -26.80
CA GLN A 1 67.75 -1.39 -26.33
C GLN A 1 66.69 -2.49 -26.50
N HIS A 2 66.55 -3.17 -27.64
CA HIS A 2 65.45 -4.13 -27.91
C HIS A 2 65.25 -5.35 -26.96
N LYS A 3 66.28 -5.85 -26.26
CA LYS A 3 66.11 -6.96 -25.30
C LYS A 3 65.34 -6.53 -24.04
N SER A 4 65.55 -5.28 -23.61
CA SER A 4 64.88 -4.70 -22.43
C SER A 4 63.39 -4.50 -22.69
N ASP A 5 63.01 -4.09 -23.90
CA ASP A 5 61.61 -3.84 -24.26
C ASP A 5 60.78 -5.13 -24.29
N ASN A 6 61.38 -6.26 -24.66
CA ASN A 6 60.71 -7.56 -24.71
C ASN A 6 60.48 -8.14 -23.30
N GLU A 7 61.44 -7.96 -22.39
CA GLU A 7 61.27 -8.30 -20.97
C GLU A 7 60.22 -7.41 -20.29
N ILE A 8 60.22 -6.11 -20.57
CA ILE A 8 59.20 -5.18 -20.09
C ILE A 8 57.82 -5.58 -20.62
N MET A 9 57.69 -5.95 -21.89
CA MET A 9 56.44 -6.45 -22.49
C MET A 9 55.94 -7.75 -21.86
N LYS A 10 56.84 -8.69 -21.55
CA LYS A 10 56.48 -9.95 -20.85
C LYS A 10 55.97 -9.67 -19.44
N LEU A 11 56.68 -8.83 -18.67
CA LEU A 11 56.27 -8.43 -17.33
C LEU A 11 54.93 -7.67 -17.34
N LEU A 12 54.71 -6.80 -18.33
CA LEU A 12 53.43 -6.12 -18.53
C LEU A 12 52.29 -7.09 -18.84
N ASN A 13 52.54 -8.10 -19.68
CA ASN A 13 51.53 -9.10 -20.03
C ASN A 13 51.20 -10.03 -18.86
N GLU A 14 52.20 -10.44 -18.07
CA GLU A 14 51.98 -11.21 -16.84
C GLU A 14 51.21 -10.41 -15.80
N SER A 15 51.58 -9.14 -15.59
CA SER A 15 50.86 -8.23 -14.70
C SER A 15 49.40 -8.05 -15.13
N LYS A 16 49.14 -7.82 -16.42
CA LYS A 16 47.78 -7.73 -16.97
C LYS A 16 47.00 -9.03 -16.81
N LYS A 17 47.64 -10.18 -17.02
CA LYS A 17 47.02 -11.50 -16.83
C LYS A 17 46.63 -11.71 -15.37
N LEU A 18 47.52 -11.33 -14.45
CA LEU A 18 47.28 -11.44 -13.01
C LEU A 18 46.15 -10.50 -12.55
N GLN A 19 46.10 -9.27 -13.06
CA GLN A 19 45.00 -8.33 -12.82
C GLN A 19 43.67 -8.88 -13.30
N LYS A 20 43.64 -9.42 -14.53
CA LYS A 20 42.42 -10.01 -15.10
C LYS A 20 41.95 -11.24 -14.31
N GLN A 21 42.87 -12.07 -13.82
CA GLN A 21 42.53 -13.21 -12.97
C GLN A 21 41.96 -12.78 -11.62
N LYS A 22 42.54 -11.77 -10.98
CA LYS A 22 42.00 -11.19 -9.74
C LYS A 22 40.62 -10.58 -9.96
N GLU A 23 40.42 -9.88 -11.06
CA GLU A 23 39.12 -9.30 -11.41
C GLU A 23 38.06 -10.39 -11.61
N LEU A 24 38.40 -11.48 -12.30
CA LEU A 24 37.51 -12.62 -12.48
C LEU A 24 37.16 -13.30 -11.14
N ALA A 25 38.16 -13.54 -10.29
CA ALA A 25 37.95 -14.14 -8.97
C ALA A 25 37.05 -13.25 -8.09
N LEU A 26 37.27 -11.94 -8.09
CA LEU A 26 36.45 -10.98 -7.36
C LEU A 26 35.00 -10.96 -7.87
N GLN A 27 34.79 -11.04 -9.18
CA GLN A 27 33.45 -11.15 -9.76
C GLN A 27 32.75 -12.45 -9.34
N GLN A 28 33.47 -13.56 -9.28
CA GLN A 28 32.93 -14.85 -8.82
C GLN A 28 32.57 -14.80 -7.33
N GLU A 29 33.41 -14.25 -6.47
CA GLU A 29 33.11 -14.07 -5.04
C GLU A 29 31.89 -13.17 -4.83
N LEU A 30 31.80 -12.05 -5.56
CA LEU A 30 30.63 -11.16 -5.50
C LEU A 30 29.34 -11.86 -5.94
N GLN A 31 29.42 -12.73 -6.94
CA GLN A 31 28.28 -13.50 -7.42
C GLN A 31 27.83 -14.51 -6.36
N GLN A 32 28.77 -15.28 -5.79
CA GLN A 32 28.48 -16.24 -4.72
C GLN A 32 27.89 -15.57 -3.48
N LEU A 33 28.42 -14.39 -3.11
CA LEU A 33 27.91 -13.63 -1.97
C LEU A 33 26.46 -13.16 -2.20
N LYS A 34 26.13 -12.71 -3.42
CA LYS A 34 24.75 -12.32 -3.78
C LYS A 34 23.79 -13.50 -3.74
N GLU A 35 24.21 -14.65 -4.24
CA GLU A 35 23.39 -15.86 -4.23
C GLU A 35 23.15 -16.35 -2.80
N SER A 36 24.20 -16.42 -1.97
CA SER A 36 24.08 -16.79 -0.56
C SER A 36 23.20 -15.80 0.22
N TYR A 37 23.38 -14.50 0.00
CA TYR A 37 22.54 -13.48 0.61
C TYR A 37 21.06 -13.66 0.20
N SER A 38 20.78 -13.88 -1.08
CA SER A 38 19.42 -14.08 -1.57
C SER A 38 18.75 -15.30 -0.96
N GLN A 39 19.50 -16.40 -0.81
CA GLN A 39 19.03 -17.61 -0.13
C GLN A 39 18.73 -17.36 1.35
N ASN A 40 19.65 -16.70 2.07
CA ASN A 40 19.43 -16.36 3.48
C ASN A 40 18.19 -15.49 3.70
N VAL A 41 17.93 -14.53 2.81
CA VAL A 41 16.70 -13.71 2.85
C VAL A 41 15.48 -14.59 2.64
N LEU A 42 15.51 -15.47 1.64
CA LEU A 42 14.39 -16.39 1.35
C LEU A 42 14.12 -17.38 2.47
N ASP A 43 15.16 -17.92 3.09
CA ASP A 43 15.03 -18.84 4.22
C ASP A 43 14.43 -18.12 5.44
N THR A 44 14.88 -16.89 5.70
CA THR A 44 14.32 -16.07 6.77
C THR A 44 12.85 -15.75 6.50
N CYS A 45 12.51 -15.37 5.27
CA CYS A 45 11.13 -15.12 4.86
C CYS A 45 10.26 -16.35 5.04
N SER A 46 10.72 -17.50 4.54
CA SER A 46 9.99 -18.76 4.59
C SER A 46 9.75 -19.20 6.03
N ARG A 47 10.73 -19.02 6.92
CA ARG A 47 10.58 -19.30 8.35
C ARG A 47 9.50 -18.44 9.00
N ILE A 48 9.52 -17.13 8.77
CA ILE A 48 8.52 -16.19 9.33
C ILE A 48 7.13 -16.52 8.79
N ILE A 49 7.03 -16.79 7.49
CA ILE A 49 5.76 -17.19 6.87
C ILE A 49 5.26 -18.50 7.47
N PHE A 50 6.13 -19.48 7.70
CA PHE A 50 5.77 -20.75 8.32
C PHE A 50 5.26 -20.55 9.75
N GLU A 51 5.93 -19.72 10.55
CA GLU A 51 5.48 -19.39 11.91
C GLU A 51 4.09 -18.72 11.92
N ILE A 52 3.82 -17.84 10.97
CA ILE A 52 2.52 -17.18 10.84
C ILE A 52 1.46 -18.15 10.27
N ALA A 53 1.82 -18.97 9.29
CA ALA A 53 0.97 -19.98 8.69
C ALA A 53 0.50 -20.99 9.75
N ASP A 54 1.40 -21.47 10.61
CA ASP A 54 1.09 -22.40 11.70
C ASP A 54 0.19 -21.74 12.76
N LYS A 55 0.50 -20.49 13.15
CA LYS A 55 -0.27 -19.74 14.15
C LYS A 55 -1.72 -19.48 13.73
N TYR A 56 -1.96 -19.22 12.44
CA TYR A 56 -3.28 -18.86 11.93
C TYR A 56 -3.93 -19.99 11.11
N GLN A 57 -3.28 -21.15 10.96
CA GLN A 57 -3.70 -22.28 10.11
C GLN A 57 -3.99 -21.86 8.65
N LEU A 58 -3.09 -21.08 8.06
CA LEU A 58 -3.23 -20.52 6.72
C LEU A 58 -2.22 -21.14 5.74
N ASP A 59 -2.63 -21.41 4.50
CA ASP A 59 -1.70 -21.73 3.41
C ASP A 59 -1.19 -20.42 2.80
N ILE A 60 0.03 -20.03 3.14
CA ILE A 60 0.65 -18.77 2.71
C ILE A 60 1.75 -19.08 1.69
N SER A 61 1.64 -18.49 0.50
CA SER A 61 2.66 -18.61 -0.56
C SER A 61 3.19 -17.25 -1.00
N LEU A 62 4.49 -17.15 -1.27
CA LEU A 62 5.11 -15.97 -1.89
C LEU A 62 5.03 -16.04 -3.41
N SER A 63 4.57 -14.95 -4.04
CA SER A 63 4.65 -14.84 -5.49
C SER A 63 6.10 -14.65 -5.98
N LYS A 64 6.35 -14.95 -7.25
CA LYS A 64 7.68 -14.74 -7.86
C LYS A 64 8.10 -13.26 -7.84
N SER A 65 7.15 -12.33 -7.96
CA SER A 65 7.42 -10.89 -7.88
C SER A 65 7.76 -10.44 -6.46
N ALA A 66 7.11 -11.03 -5.45
CA ALA A 66 7.43 -10.79 -4.04
C ALA A 66 8.88 -11.24 -3.71
N ILE A 67 9.27 -12.43 -4.17
CA ILE A 67 10.65 -12.96 -4.02
C ILE A 67 11.68 -12.02 -4.65
N GLN A 68 11.44 -11.55 -5.87
CA GLN A 68 12.34 -10.62 -6.54
C GLN A 68 12.49 -9.32 -5.75
N LYS A 69 11.39 -8.77 -5.23
CA LYS A 69 11.42 -7.55 -4.42
C LYS A 69 12.10 -7.74 -3.06
N LEU A 70 12.00 -8.91 -2.46
CA LEU A 70 12.68 -9.22 -1.19
C LEU A 70 14.18 -9.42 -1.38
N THR A 71 14.60 -10.05 -2.48
CA THR A 71 16.02 -10.31 -2.79
C THR A 71 16.76 -9.10 -3.37
N GLN A 72 16.04 -8.16 -4.01
CA GLN A 72 16.64 -6.99 -4.66
C GLN A 72 17.14 -5.92 -3.68
N TYR A 73 16.67 -5.92 -2.43
CA TYR A 73 16.99 -4.90 -1.43
C TYR A 73 17.69 -5.51 -0.21
N ASN A 74 18.67 -4.78 0.33
CA ASN A 74 19.42 -5.18 1.51
C ASN A 74 18.59 -4.91 2.78
N TRP A 75 17.69 -5.83 3.14
CA TRP A 75 16.84 -5.71 4.32
C TRP A 75 17.61 -6.14 5.57
N SER A 76 17.55 -5.32 6.62
CA SER A 76 17.91 -5.79 7.96
C SER A 76 16.86 -6.80 8.44
N THR A 77 17.28 -7.82 9.18
CA THR A 77 16.42 -8.90 9.70
C THR A 77 15.14 -8.37 10.37
N ASP A 78 15.26 -7.35 11.23
CA ASP A 78 14.13 -6.72 11.92
C ASP A 78 13.12 -6.02 11.00
N LYS A 79 13.58 -5.55 9.82
CA LYS A 79 12.71 -4.90 8.84
C LYS A 79 12.01 -5.93 7.98
N LEU A 80 12.70 -7.01 7.64
CA LEU A 80 12.15 -8.12 6.88
C LEU A 80 10.97 -8.75 7.63
N GLU A 81 11.12 -8.95 8.95
CA GLU A 81 10.07 -9.48 9.82
C GLU A 81 8.82 -8.61 9.80
N LYS A 82 8.96 -7.32 10.09
CA LYS A 82 7.83 -6.37 10.04
C LYS A 82 7.21 -6.26 8.65
N LEU A 83 8.01 -6.33 7.58
CA LEU A 83 7.52 -6.27 6.22
C LEU A 83 6.63 -7.47 5.90
N ILE A 84 7.04 -8.66 6.31
CA ILE A 84 6.28 -9.89 6.08
C ILE A 84 5.02 -9.90 6.95
N GLU A 85 5.11 -9.52 8.22
CA GLU A 85 3.94 -9.41 9.10
C GLU A 85 2.89 -8.44 8.51
N ASN A 86 3.33 -7.28 8.02
CA ASN A 86 2.46 -6.30 7.37
C ASN A 86 1.88 -6.86 6.08
N ALA A 87 2.70 -7.48 5.22
CA ALA A 87 2.26 -8.06 3.96
C ALA A 87 1.22 -9.16 4.17
N VAL A 88 1.42 -10.04 5.17
CA VAL A 88 0.46 -11.07 5.54
C VAL A 88 -0.83 -10.45 6.08
N THR A 89 -0.74 -9.43 6.93
CA THR A 89 -1.93 -8.74 7.47
C THR A 89 -2.76 -8.09 6.35
N ILE A 90 -2.09 -7.47 5.37
CA ILE A 90 -2.74 -6.87 4.19
C ILE A 90 -3.40 -7.96 3.35
N ALA A 91 -2.68 -9.05 3.10
CA ALA A 91 -3.17 -10.16 2.30
C ALA A 91 -4.35 -10.90 2.99
N MET A 92 -4.35 -11.00 4.32
CA MET A 92 -5.50 -11.48 5.10
C MET A 92 -6.71 -10.55 4.98
N ALA A 93 -6.52 -9.24 5.12
CA ALA A 93 -7.60 -8.26 5.01
C ALA A 93 -8.23 -8.24 3.60
N GLY A 94 -7.43 -8.50 2.56
CA GLY A 94 -7.91 -8.62 1.18
C GLY A 94 -8.67 -9.91 0.88
N ASN A 95 -8.46 -10.98 1.66
CA ASN A 95 -9.03 -12.31 1.43
C ASN A 95 -10.17 -12.68 2.41
N MET A 96 -10.87 -11.71 2.99
CA MET A 96 -11.95 -11.94 3.98
C MET A 96 -13.05 -12.93 3.55
N ASP A 97 -13.20 -13.20 2.25
CA ASP A 97 -14.27 -14.07 1.71
C ASP A 97 -13.81 -15.46 1.23
N GLN A 98 -12.51 -15.74 1.14
CA GLN A 98 -12.00 -17.02 0.58
C GLN A 98 -11.06 -17.72 1.55
N ASN A 99 -11.62 -18.70 2.25
CA ASN A 99 -10.91 -19.54 3.20
C ASN A 99 -9.74 -20.27 2.52
N THR A 100 -8.62 -20.31 3.25
CA THR A 100 -7.44 -21.20 3.16
C THR A 100 -6.22 -20.85 2.30
N LYS A 101 -6.25 -20.02 1.25
CA LYS A 101 -5.03 -19.76 0.46
C LYS A 101 -4.73 -18.27 0.27
N ILE A 102 -3.62 -17.81 0.84
CA ILE A 102 -3.17 -16.42 0.77
C ILE A 102 -1.86 -16.36 -0.03
N GLU A 103 -1.88 -15.68 -1.17
CA GLU A 103 -0.68 -15.39 -1.94
C GLU A 103 -0.21 -13.96 -1.67
N ILE A 104 1.02 -13.82 -1.15
CA ILE A 104 1.65 -12.52 -0.93
C ILE A 104 2.24 -12.04 -2.25
N GLN A 105 1.76 -10.89 -2.72
CA GLN A 105 2.24 -10.23 -3.93
C GLN A 105 3.22 -9.10 -3.61
N ASP A 106 3.90 -8.60 -4.63
CA ASP A 106 4.86 -7.49 -4.51
C ASP A 106 4.21 -6.21 -3.98
N VAL A 107 2.94 -5.98 -4.30
CA VAL A 107 2.12 -4.85 -3.82
C VAL A 107 1.90 -4.88 -2.32
N ASP A 108 1.94 -6.05 -1.69
CA ASP A 108 1.74 -6.23 -0.25
C ASP A 108 3.02 -5.91 0.55
N ILE A 109 4.18 -5.92 -0.11
CA ILE A 109 5.48 -5.59 0.49
C ILE A 109 5.70 -4.07 0.44
N ILE A 110 5.28 -3.38 1.50
CA ILE A 110 5.38 -1.91 1.63
C ILE A 110 6.71 -1.52 2.26
N THR A 111 7.66 -1.07 1.43
CA THR A 111 9.00 -0.69 1.90
C THR A 111 9.04 0.73 2.44
N GLU A 112 9.59 0.92 3.65
CA GLU A 112 9.67 2.23 4.33
C GLU A 112 10.48 3.29 3.54
N SER A 113 11.19 2.93 2.47
CA SER A 113 11.94 3.87 1.62
C SER A 113 11.06 4.90 0.90
N ILE A 114 9.74 4.74 0.95
CA ILE A 114 8.75 5.71 0.46
C ILE A 114 8.53 6.85 1.52
N ASN A 115 9.08 6.76 2.73
CA ASN A 115 8.76 7.68 3.85
C ASN A 115 9.30 9.13 3.76
N LYS A 116 10.02 9.55 2.71
CA LYS A 116 10.34 10.98 2.53
C LYS A 116 9.48 11.71 1.50
N LYS A 117 8.65 11.01 0.73
CA LYS A 117 7.66 11.62 -0.19
C LYS A 117 6.21 11.21 0.08
N HIS A 118 5.94 10.22 0.94
CA HIS A 118 4.58 9.72 1.21
C HIS A 118 3.87 10.26 2.46
N LYS A 119 4.40 11.28 3.16
CA LYS A 119 3.62 11.89 4.25
C LYS A 119 2.33 12.53 3.74
N THR A 120 2.33 13.07 2.51
CA THR A 120 1.14 13.63 1.87
C THR A 120 0.19 12.57 1.33
N THR A 121 0.68 11.45 0.79
CA THR A 121 -0.18 10.44 0.13
C THR A 121 -0.83 9.46 1.10
N ILE A 122 -0.17 9.07 2.20
CA ILE A 122 -0.77 8.16 3.20
C ILE A 122 -1.84 8.89 4.03
N GLU A 123 -1.60 10.16 4.41
CA GLU A 123 -2.66 11.00 4.96
C GLU A 123 -3.81 11.18 3.96
N HIS A 124 -3.52 11.28 2.66
CA HIS A 124 -4.56 11.38 1.64
C HIS A 124 -5.33 10.07 1.48
N SER A 125 -4.68 8.90 1.45
CA SER A 125 -5.33 7.59 1.34
C SER A 125 -6.15 7.27 2.59
N ASP A 126 -5.63 7.55 3.79
CA ASP A 126 -6.37 7.40 5.03
C ASP A 126 -7.54 8.37 5.10
N LYS A 127 -7.35 9.61 4.67
CA LYS A 127 -8.44 10.60 4.62
C LYS A 127 -9.49 10.20 3.59
N ILE A 128 -9.10 9.69 2.43
CA ILE A 128 -10.02 9.17 1.40
C ILE A 128 -10.78 7.96 1.92
N LEU A 129 -10.09 6.98 2.52
CA LEU A 129 -10.69 5.77 3.08
C LEU A 129 -11.66 6.11 4.22
N ARG A 130 -11.25 6.97 5.15
CA ARG A 130 -12.12 7.46 6.24
C ARG A 130 -13.34 8.20 5.69
N THR A 131 -13.17 9.01 4.63
CA THR A 131 -14.28 9.69 3.97
C THR A 131 -15.23 8.70 3.29
N LYS A 132 -14.69 7.64 2.67
CA LYS A 132 -15.48 6.59 2.03
C LYS A 132 -16.34 5.83 3.05
N VAL A 133 -15.72 5.32 4.12
CA VAL A 133 -16.41 4.63 5.22
C VAL A 133 -17.51 5.51 5.83
N PHE A 134 -17.22 6.80 5.96
CA PHE A 134 -18.17 7.79 6.45
C PHE A 134 -19.37 7.98 5.49
N LEU A 135 -19.13 8.08 4.19
CA LEU A 135 -20.19 8.18 3.18
C LEU A 135 -21.04 6.90 3.12
N ASP A 136 -20.42 5.73 3.24
CA ASP A 136 -21.10 4.43 3.29
C ASP A 136 -22.03 4.36 4.50
N ARG A 137 -21.54 4.77 5.68
CA ARG A 137 -22.35 4.85 6.91
C ARG A 137 -23.56 5.77 6.74
N TYR A 138 -23.39 6.91 6.08
CA TYR A 138 -24.49 7.85 5.86
C TYR A 138 -25.50 7.39 4.83
N GLU A 139 -25.07 6.68 3.79
CA GLU A 139 -25.98 6.08 2.84
C GLU A 139 -26.81 4.98 3.50
N GLN A 140 -26.20 4.12 4.31
CA GLN A 140 -26.93 3.13 5.09
C GLN A 140 -27.94 3.77 6.05
N ALA A 141 -27.52 4.78 6.81
CA ALA A 141 -28.39 5.52 7.71
C ALA A 141 -29.53 6.25 6.97
N ALA A 142 -29.26 6.78 5.77
CA ALA A 142 -30.26 7.42 4.93
C ALA A 142 -31.27 6.40 4.38
N LEU A 143 -30.84 5.21 3.98
CA LEU A 143 -31.73 4.13 3.55
C LEU A 143 -32.66 3.69 4.69
N MET A 144 -32.13 3.58 5.92
CA MET A 144 -32.95 3.27 7.10
C MET A 144 -33.96 4.38 7.42
N ALA A 145 -33.54 5.65 7.37
CA ALA A 145 -34.44 6.78 7.58
C ALA A 145 -35.55 6.85 6.51
N ILE A 146 -35.25 6.53 5.25
CA ILE A 146 -36.27 6.45 4.19
C ILE A 146 -37.24 5.30 4.45
N ARG A 147 -36.74 4.13 4.85
CA ARG A 147 -37.57 2.96 5.16
C ARG A 147 -38.57 3.28 6.27
N ASP A 148 -38.15 4.08 7.24
CA ASP A 148 -38.97 4.48 8.38
C ASP A 148 -39.76 5.79 8.07
N GLU A 149 -39.84 6.20 6.80
CA GLU A 149 -40.55 7.39 6.28
C GLU A 149 -40.12 8.73 6.93
N LEU A 150 -38.92 8.77 7.51
CA LEU A 150 -38.39 9.96 8.16
C LEU A 150 -37.66 10.88 7.16
N PRO A 151 -37.76 12.21 7.34
CA PRO A 151 -37.04 13.14 6.49
C PRO A 151 -35.53 13.02 6.69
N LEU A 152 -34.77 13.09 5.59
CA LEU A 152 -33.30 13.02 5.57
C LEU A 152 -32.65 14.29 6.11
N THR A 153 -32.74 14.46 7.42
CA THR A 153 -32.10 15.53 8.19
C THR A 153 -30.87 15.00 8.91
N GLY A 154 -29.94 15.89 9.28
CA GLY A 154 -28.77 15.49 10.08
C GLY A 154 -29.16 14.84 11.42
N ASN A 155 -30.30 15.20 12.00
CA ASN A 155 -30.81 14.58 13.22
C ASN A 155 -31.28 13.14 13.00
N ASN A 156 -32.00 12.89 11.92
CA ASN A 156 -32.51 11.54 11.64
C ASN A 156 -31.41 10.61 11.13
N ILE A 157 -30.54 11.08 10.23
CA ILE A 157 -29.39 10.28 9.76
C ILE A 157 -28.43 9.97 10.91
N GLY A 158 -28.18 10.93 11.79
CA GLY A 158 -27.32 10.75 12.96
C GLY A 158 -27.80 9.66 13.91
N LYS A 159 -29.12 9.50 14.07
CA LYS A 159 -29.73 8.44 14.90
C LYS A 159 -29.53 7.04 14.34
N TYR A 160 -29.56 6.87 13.02
CA TYR A 160 -29.36 5.57 12.35
C TYR A 160 -27.89 5.24 12.07
N CYS A 161 -26.95 6.12 12.42
CA CYS A 161 -25.53 5.80 12.37
C CYS A 161 -25.14 4.86 13.53
N SER A 162 -24.18 3.96 13.29
CA SER A 162 -23.54 3.18 14.35
C SER A 162 -22.03 3.48 14.42
N PRO A 163 -21.54 4.14 15.48
CA PRO A 163 -22.30 4.69 16.61
C PRO A 163 -23.17 5.90 16.20
N PRO A 164 -24.21 6.26 16.99
CA PRO A 164 -25.03 7.44 16.71
C PRO A 164 -24.19 8.71 16.70
N VAL A 165 -24.46 9.60 15.74
CA VAL A 165 -23.68 10.82 15.50
C VAL A 165 -24.56 12.05 15.70
N SER A 166 -24.06 13.07 16.39
CA SER A 166 -24.79 14.31 16.56
C SER A 166 -24.86 15.13 15.26
N PRO A 167 -25.93 15.91 15.00
CA PRO A 167 -26.04 16.76 13.80
C PRO A 167 -24.87 17.73 13.61
N ALA A 168 -24.30 18.20 14.73
CA ALA A 168 -23.12 19.07 14.74
C ALA A 168 -21.88 18.32 14.23
N ALA A 169 -21.65 17.10 14.70
CA ALA A 169 -20.54 16.25 14.26
C ALA A 169 -20.67 15.86 12.78
N ILE A 170 -21.90 15.65 12.30
CA ILE A 170 -22.16 15.43 10.86
C ILE A 170 -21.72 16.65 10.04
N SER A 171 -22.14 17.85 10.47
CA SER A 171 -21.83 19.10 9.77
C SER A 171 -20.33 19.41 9.75
N ASP A 172 -19.65 19.17 10.88
CA ASP A 172 -18.20 19.36 10.99
C ASP A 172 -17.42 18.36 10.11
N SER A 173 -17.82 17.09 10.15
CA SER A 173 -17.20 16.04 9.31
C SER A 173 -17.36 16.34 7.81
N LEU A 174 -18.55 16.78 7.38
CA LEU A 174 -18.79 17.18 6.00
C LEU A 174 -17.94 18.38 5.56
N LYS A 175 -17.68 19.33 6.47
CA LYS A 175 -16.83 20.50 6.21
C LYS A 175 -15.36 20.10 6.11
N ASN A 176 -14.88 19.25 7.02
CA ASN A 176 -13.48 18.79 7.10
C ASN A 176 -13.08 17.87 5.93
N HIS A 177 -14.03 17.09 5.43
CA HIS A 177 -13.84 16.15 4.32
C HIS A 177 -14.36 16.65 2.97
N ARG A 178 -14.79 17.93 2.89
CA ARG A 178 -15.47 18.51 1.73
C ARG A 178 -14.80 18.21 0.38
N LYS A 179 -13.49 18.48 0.26
CA LYS A 179 -12.74 18.29 -1.01
C LYS A 179 -12.72 16.82 -1.44
N THR A 180 -12.53 15.93 -0.47
CA THR A 180 -12.47 14.49 -0.67
C THR A 180 -13.83 13.89 -1.02
N ILE A 181 -14.90 14.37 -0.38
CA ILE A 181 -16.28 13.97 -0.68
C ILE A 181 -16.62 14.31 -2.14
N ILE A 182 -16.24 15.50 -2.61
CA ILE A 182 -16.51 15.93 -3.99
C ILE A 182 -15.79 15.01 -4.98
N HIS A 183 -14.51 14.72 -4.71
CA HIS A 183 -13.73 13.82 -5.55
C HIS A 183 -14.36 12.42 -5.61
N LEU A 184 -14.70 11.83 -4.45
CA LEU A 184 -15.32 10.50 -4.39
C LEU A 184 -16.68 10.42 -5.11
N LEU A 185 -17.53 11.45 -4.97
CA LEU A 185 -18.83 11.53 -5.63
C LEU A 185 -18.74 11.78 -7.15
N GLN A 186 -17.62 12.34 -7.63
CA GLN A 186 -17.35 12.52 -9.05
C GLN A 186 -16.81 11.23 -9.69
N GLU A 187 -15.85 10.58 -9.03
CA GLU A 187 -15.24 9.32 -9.49
C GLU A 187 -16.22 8.14 -9.45
N ASN A 188 -17.15 8.13 -8.49
CA ASN A 188 -18.10 7.03 -8.28
C ASN A 188 -19.55 7.51 -8.41
N PRO A 189 -20.05 7.81 -9.63
CA PRO A 189 -21.39 8.36 -9.82
C PRO A 189 -22.50 7.38 -9.40
N ASN A 190 -22.19 6.09 -9.34
CA ASN A 190 -23.12 5.02 -8.98
C ASN A 190 -23.18 4.73 -7.47
N GLN A 191 -22.29 5.30 -6.66
CA GLN A 191 -22.29 5.13 -5.20
C GLN A 191 -22.96 6.33 -4.51
N TRP A 192 -23.52 6.11 -3.32
CA TRP A 192 -24.12 7.15 -2.48
C TRP A 192 -25.26 7.95 -3.13
N LYS A 193 -26.08 7.28 -3.96
CA LYS A 193 -27.15 7.91 -4.75
C LYS A 193 -28.19 8.59 -3.85
N THR A 194 -28.47 8.01 -2.69
CA THR A 194 -29.53 8.48 -1.79
C THR A 194 -29.13 9.78 -1.11
N ILE A 195 -27.94 9.83 -0.49
CA ILE A 195 -27.44 11.06 0.13
C ILE A 195 -27.11 12.12 -0.90
N ARG A 196 -26.64 11.74 -2.10
CA ARG A 196 -26.36 12.70 -3.19
C ARG A 196 -27.61 13.41 -3.68
N SER A 197 -28.73 12.70 -3.81
CA SER A 197 -29.96 13.25 -4.39
C SER A 197 -30.85 13.94 -3.36
N LYS A 198 -30.98 13.36 -2.15
CA LYS A 198 -31.98 13.76 -1.16
C LYS A 198 -31.40 14.44 0.09
N PHE A 199 -30.11 14.32 0.38
CA PHE A 199 -29.52 14.93 1.58
C PHE A 199 -28.96 16.35 1.27
N ARG A 200 -29.66 17.37 1.79
CA ARG A 200 -29.36 18.80 1.54
C ARG A 200 -27.90 19.20 1.77
N PRO A 201 -27.22 18.79 2.87
CA PRO A 201 -25.83 19.17 3.12
C PRO A 201 -24.84 18.69 2.04
N VAL A 202 -25.02 17.47 1.53
CA VAL A 202 -24.17 16.93 0.46
C VAL A 202 -24.47 17.63 -0.87
N LYS A 203 -25.75 17.92 -1.14
CA LYS A 203 -26.18 18.65 -2.33
C LYS A 203 -25.58 20.06 -2.41
N ASN A 204 -25.54 20.77 -1.28
CA ASN A 204 -24.94 22.10 -1.16
C ASN A 204 -23.42 22.09 -1.39
N ILE A 205 -22.73 21.02 -0.96
CA ILE A 205 -21.29 20.85 -1.16
C ILE A 205 -20.95 20.76 -2.65
N LEU A 206 -21.75 20.01 -3.43
CA LEU A 206 -21.59 19.84 -4.88
C LEU A 206 -21.95 21.13 -5.65
N ALA A 207 -23.03 21.81 -5.28
CA ALA A 207 -23.48 23.05 -5.92
C ALA A 207 -22.43 24.17 -5.79
N SER A 208 -21.88 24.35 -4.59
CA SER A 208 -20.87 25.40 -4.34
C SER A 208 -19.54 25.20 -5.10
N THR A 209 -19.27 24.01 -5.64
CA THR A 209 -18.16 23.79 -6.58
C THR A 209 -18.50 24.01 -8.05
N ALA A 210 -19.76 23.84 -8.44
CA ALA A 210 -20.21 24.13 -9.81
C ALA A 210 -20.16 25.63 -10.11
N ASP A 211 -20.50 26.47 -9.13
CA ASP A 211 -20.46 27.94 -9.27
C ASP A 211 -19.03 28.49 -9.42
N LYS A 212 -18.03 27.83 -8.80
CA LYS A 212 -16.62 28.23 -8.93
C LYS A 212 -15.99 27.85 -10.27
N LYS A 213 -16.51 26.85 -10.98
CA LYS A 213 -16.03 26.46 -12.32
C LYS A 213 -16.60 27.32 -13.45
N LYS A 214 -17.68 28.08 -13.21
CA LYS A 214 -18.27 29.02 -14.18
C LYS A 214 -17.69 30.43 -14.10
N ALA A 215 -16.95 30.75 -13.04
CA ALA A 215 -16.36 32.06 -12.79
C ALA A 215 -14.84 32.11 -13.06
N SER A 216 -14.28 31.08 -13.70
CA SER A 216 -12.86 30.94 -14.01
C SER A 216 -12.63 30.54 -15.44
#